data_AF-A0A9R0G4J1-F1
#
_entry.id   AF-A0A9R0G4J1-F1
#
_cell.length_a   1.000
_cell.length_b   1.000
_cell.length_c   1.000
_cell.angle_alpha   90.00
_cell.angle_beta   90.00
_cell.angle_gamma   90.00
#
_symmetry.space_group_name_H-M   'P 1'
#
loop_
_entity.id
_entity.type
_entity.pdbx_description
1 polymer ?
#
loop_
_entity_poly.entity_id
_entity_poly.type
_entity_poly.pdbx_seq_one_letter_code
_entity_poly.pdbx_strand_id
1 'polypeptide(L)'
;MPPGCCSFWALWLPLMLAVAAAKEHGEACSARKCGNTTISHPFWLPVWDTGRSCGSPEFEVSCRDNGTTPILLNSGAISLGFVIINIFYEEHSLHVVDRGKLELLHASSSCGLPMWNTSVKLGPRSWFRIAPVNMNLILYNCTKAAGAAALAQDRELVQTRMRCGDESEVFARAGGRYYETTDYGGGHEGCDAAVMPVLGTWAGEVNASDYERLISDGFLLTWQSPPTGNFTRQIKSSFHQRSWQTRTGRAFAWISLIRPSYQSWHSLIEDKAIDPKSSLVMANQR
;
A
#
# COMPACT_ATOMS: atom_id res chain seq x y z
N MET A 1 0.80 -45.19 53.47
CA MET A 1 1.14 -43.79 53.17
C MET A 1 0.39 -43.40 51.90
N PRO A 2 -0.56 -42.45 51.93
CA PRO A 2 -1.32 -42.07 50.75
C PRO A 2 -0.45 -41.22 49.81
N PRO A 3 -0.59 -41.34 48.47
CA PRO A 3 0.07 -40.44 47.54
C PRO A 3 -0.64 -39.08 47.58
N GLY A 4 -0.06 -38.15 48.31
CA GLY A 4 -0.62 -36.82 48.55
C GLY A 4 -0.53 -35.89 47.35
N CYS A 5 -1.71 -35.56 46.80
CA CYS A 5 -2.24 -34.22 46.45
C CYS A 5 -1.45 -33.18 45.63
N CYS A 6 -0.16 -33.31 45.36
CA CYS A 6 0.63 -32.20 44.79
C CYS A 6 0.61 -32.10 43.25
N SER A 7 0.10 -33.12 42.54
CA SER A 7 0.18 -33.17 41.08
C SER A 7 -0.91 -32.37 40.34
N PHE A 8 -2.01 -31.99 41.01
CA PHE A 8 -3.07 -31.21 40.37
C PHE A 8 -2.73 -29.72 40.24
N TRP A 9 -1.92 -29.17 41.16
CA TRP A 9 -1.56 -27.75 41.17
C TRP A 9 -0.54 -27.38 40.07
N ALA A 10 0.27 -28.35 39.64
CA ALA A 10 1.29 -28.15 38.61
C ALA A 10 0.72 -27.94 37.20
N LEU A 11 -0.49 -28.45 36.92
CA LEU A 11 -1.20 -28.27 35.64
C LEU A 11 -2.08 -27.01 35.61
N TRP A 12 -2.44 -26.47 36.78
CA TRP A 12 -3.31 -25.30 36.89
C TRP A 12 -2.59 -24.00 36.53
N LEU A 13 -1.35 -23.81 36.98
CA LEU A 13 -0.54 -22.64 36.66
C LEU A 13 -0.33 -22.40 35.15
N PRO A 14 0.13 -23.39 34.34
CA PRO A 14 0.27 -23.21 32.89
C PRO A 14 -1.08 -23.01 32.19
N LEU A 15 -2.17 -23.61 32.69
CA LEU A 15 -3.50 -23.39 32.15
C LEU A 15 -4.00 -21.96 32.44
N MET A 16 -3.81 -21.45 33.65
CA MET A 16 -4.18 -20.08 34.01
C MET A 16 -3.34 -19.04 33.27
N LEU A 17 -2.06 -19.31 33.02
CA LEU A 17 -1.19 -18.47 32.17
C LEU A 17 -1.65 -18.48 30.71
N ALA A 18 -2.02 -19.64 30.16
CA ALA A 18 -2.57 -19.74 28.81
C ALA A 18 -3.91 -18.98 28.66
N VAL A 19 -4.79 -19.09 29.66
CA VAL A 19 -6.06 -18.37 29.71
C VAL A 19 -5.85 -16.86 29.84
N ALA A 20 -4.91 -16.41 30.68
CA ALA A 20 -4.58 -15.00 30.83
C ALA A 20 -3.98 -14.42 29.53
N ALA A 21 -3.04 -15.13 28.91
CA ALA A 21 -2.45 -14.73 27.63
C ALA A 21 -3.49 -14.70 26.50
N ALA A 22 -4.43 -15.65 26.47
CA ALA A 22 -5.53 -15.67 25.50
C ALA A 22 -6.51 -14.51 25.74
N LYS A 23 -6.82 -14.16 27.00
CA LYS A 23 -7.67 -13.01 27.35
C LYS A 23 -7.01 -11.68 26.98
N GLU A 24 -5.75 -11.47 27.34
CA GLU A 24 -5.03 -10.26 26.94
C GLU A 24 -4.87 -10.14 25.41
N HIS A 25 -4.69 -11.27 24.70
CA HIS A 25 -4.66 -11.26 23.25
C HIS A 25 -6.04 -10.93 22.66
N GLY A 26 -7.12 -11.47 23.25
CA GLY A 26 -8.50 -11.15 22.87
C GLY A 26 -8.88 -9.68 23.10
N GLU A 27 -8.42 -9.07 24.20
CA GLU A 27 -8.65 -7.64 24.47
C GLU A 27 -7.84 -6.72 23.54
N ALA A 28 -6.57 -7.06 23.28
CA ALA A 28 -5.72 -6.32 22.35
C ALA A 28 -6.23 -6.38 20.89
N CYS A 29 -6.97 -7.43 20.53
CA CYS A 29 -7.51 -7.67 19.19
C CYS A 29 -9.03 -7.44 19.09
N SER A 30 -9.57 -6.69 20.05
CA SER A 30 -10.97 -6.26 20.03
C SER A 30 -11.26 -5.26 18.90
N ALA A 31 -12.53 -5.10 18.55
CA ALA A 31 -12.96 -4.12 17.56
C ALA A 31 -12.64 -2.70 18.06
N ARG A 32 -12.06 -1.86 17.20
CA ARG A 32 -11.62 -0.50 17.55
C ARG A 32 -12.08 0.49 16.50
N LYS A 33 -12.26 1.75 16.90
CA LYS A 33 -12.65 2.81 15.96
C LYS A 33 -11.44 3.51 15.36
N CYS A 34 -11.57 3.88 14.09
CA CYS A 34 -10.75 4.86 13.40
C CYS A 34 -11.71 5.87 12.76
N GLY A 35 -11.78 7.08 13.32
CA GLY A 35 -12.86 8.03 13.02
C GLY A 35 -14.24 7.41 13.28
N ASN A 36 -15.07 7.38 12.24
CA ASN A 36 -16.42 6.81 12.30
C ASN A 36 -16.46 5.32 11.94
N THR A 37 -15.35 4.74 11.48
CA THR A 37 -15.30 3.35 11.01
C THR A 37 -14.90 2.42 12.15
N THR A 38 -15.68 1.37 12.36
CA THR A 38 -15.35 0.30 13.32
C THR A 38 -14.53 -0.76 12.60
N ILE A 39 -13.28 -0.95 13.04
CA ILE A 39 -12.35 -1.95 12.52
C ILE A 39 -12.40 -3.18 13.42
N SER A 40 -12.93 -4.26 12.88
CA SER A 40 -12.99 -5.60 13.47
C SER A 40 -12.46 -6.67 12.51
N HIS A 41 -12.25 -7.87 13.05
CA HIS A 41 -11.80 -9.04 12.31
C HIS A 41 -12.56 -9.23 10.97
N PRO A 42 -11.87 -9.51 9.84
CA PRO A 42 -10.44 -9.85 9.72
C PRO A 42 -9.50 -8.64 9.72
N PHE A 43 -10.02 -7.42 9.64
CA PHE A 43 -9.24 -6.19 9.73
C PHE A 43 -8.80 -5.92 11.15
N TRP A 44 -7.64 -5.30 11.29
CA TRP A 44 -7.11 -4.98 12.61
C TRP A 44 -6.24 -3.72 12.55
N LEU A 45 -6.21 -3.01 13.68
CA LEU A 45 -5.39 -1.82 13.88
C LEU A 45 -4.16 -2.21 14.72
N PRO A 46 -2.94 -1.84 14.31
CA PRO A 46 -1.76 -2.07 15.13
C PRO A 46 -1.86 -1.29 16.44
N VAL A 47 -1.54 -1.96 17.55
CA VAL A 47 -1.47 -1.32 18.88
C VAL A 47 -0.01 -1.09 19.21
N TRP A 48 0.48 0.12 18.94
CA TRP A 48 1.90 0.46 19.09
C TRP A 48 2.40 0.23 20.52
N ASP A 49 1.57 0.47 21.54
CA ASP A 49 1.93 0.31 22.96
C ASP A 49 2.25 -1.14 23.35
N THR A 50 1.69 -2.11 22.63
CA THR A 50 1.88 -3.54 22.93
C THR A 50 2.70 -4.28 21.86
N GLY A 51 2.96 -3.65 20.71
CA GLY A 51 3.69 -4.25 19.58
C GLY A 51 3.07 -5.54 19.04
N ARG A 52 1.79 -5.80 19.36
CA ARG A 52 1.13 -7.09 19.14
C ARG A 52 0.31 -7.06 17.85
N SER A 53 0.61 -7.96 16.92
CA SER A 53 -0.21 -8.17 15.71
C SER A 53 -1.45 -9.00 16.03
N CYS A 54 -2.58 -8.59 15.45
CA CYS A 54 -3.90 -9.17 15.72
C CYS A 54 -4.51 -9.93 14.54
N GLY A 55 -3.82 -9.98 13.41
CA GLY A 55 -4.29 -10.67 12.23
C GLY A 55 -3.21 -10.79 11.16
N SER A 56 -3.64 -11.15 9.95
CA SER A 56 -2.75 -11.21 8.79
C SER A 56 -2.29 -9.79 8.39
N PRO A 57 -1.01 -9.58 8.05
CA PRO A 57 -0.52 -8.28 7.56
C PRO A 57 -1.30 -7.71 6.38
N GLU A 58 -1.89 -8.58 5.55
CA GLU A 58 -2.73 -8.17 4.41
C GLU A 58 -3.99 -7.40 4.85
N PHE A 59 -4.47 -7.61 6.08
CA PHE A 59 -5.66 -6.93 6.62
C PHE A 59 -5.31 -5.85 7.65
N GLU A 60 -4.04 -5.47 7.74
CA GLU A 60 -3.61 -4.39 8.61
C GLU A 60 -4.15 -3.05 8.08
N VAL A 61 -4.84 -2.32 8.96
CA VAL A 61 -5.34 -0.97 8.68
C VAL A 61 -4.47 0.02 9.43
N SER A 62 -4.01 1.07 8.75
CA SER A 62 -3.38 2.22 9.39
C SER A 62 -4.45 3.27 9.71
N CYS A 63 -4.43 3.85 10.90
CA CYS A 63 -5.30 4.96 11.23
C CYS A 63 -4.50 6.27 11.24
N ARG A 64 -4.68 7.09 10.20
CA ARG A 64 -3.95 8.34 9.97
C ARG A 64 -4.80 9.55 10.35
N ASP A 65 -4.24 10.74 10.18
CA ASP A 65 -4.91 12.04 10.34
C ASP A 65 -5.50 12.17 11.75
N ASN A 66 -4.62 12.03 12.74
CA ASN A 66 -4.96 12.07 14.16
C ASN A 66 -6.07 11.07 14.57
N GLY A 67 -6.07 9.90 13.94
CA GLY A 67 -6.96 8.80 14.31
C GLY A 67 -8.32 8.83 13.61
N THR A 68 -8.44 9.55 12.48
CA THR A 68 -9.73 9.73 11.79
C THR A 68 -9.82 9.00 10.46
N THR A 69 -8.69 8.77 9.77
CA THR A 69 -8.69 8.21 8.41
C THR A 69 -8.15 6.78 8.41
N PRO A 70 -9.00 5.76 8.22
CA PRO A 70 -8.56 4.39 8.05
C PRO A 70 -7.99 4.20 6.63
N ILE A 71 -6.77 3.69 6.53
CA ILE A 71 -6.05 3.45 5.29
C ILE A 71 -5.66 1.97 5.22
N LEU A 72 -6.14 1.28 4.21
CA LEU A 72 -5.67 -0.04 3.83
C LEU A 72 -4.36 0.13 3.04
N LEU A 73 -3.25 -0.25 3.67
CA LEU A 73 -1.96 -0.30 3.00
C LEU A 73 -1.84 -1.64 2.31
N ASN A 74 -1.69 -1.63 1.00
CA ASN A 74 -1.27 -2.84 0.30
C ASN A 74 0.26 -2.96 0.40
N SER A 75 0.77 -4.19 0.45
CA SER A 75 2.20 -4.53 0.65
C SER A 75 3.16 -4.05 -0.45
N GLY A 76 2.68 -3.31 -1.46
CA GLY A 76 3.51 -2.69 -2.49
C GLY A 76 4.01 -1.30 -2.10
N ALA A 77 5.34 -1.11 -2.10
CA ALA A 77 6.04 0.15 -1.78
C ALA A 77 5.73 1.37 -2.70
N ILE A 78 4.74 1.25 -3.59
CA ILE A 78 4.44 2.20 -4.68
C ILE A 78 3.06 2.87 -4.46
N SER A 79 2.31 2.49 -3.41
CA SER A 79 0.96 2.96 -3.15
C SER A 79 0.87 3.85 -1.92
N LEU A 80 0.10 4.94 -2.00
CA LEU A 80 -0.35 5.70 -0.82
C LEU A 80 -1.45 4.99 -0.02
N GLY A 81 -1.87 3.82 -0.48
CA GLY A 81 -2.95 3.02 0.10
C GLY A 81 -4.33 3.43 -0.39
N PHE A 82 -5.32 2.73 0.13
CA PHE A 82 -6.74 2.96 -0.12
C PHE A 82 -7.38 3.49 1.15
N VAL A 83 -8.01 4.67 1.08
CA VAL A 83 -8.80 5.20 2.20
C VAL A 83 -10.09 4.40 2.28
N ILE A 84 -10.39 3.84 3.45
CA ILE A 84 -11.61 3.08 3.70
C ILE A 84 -12.74 4.05 4.03
N ILE A 85 -13.78 4.08 3.20
CA ILE A 85 -15.03 4.80 3.51
C ILE A 85 -15.91 3.93 4.40
N ASN A 86 -16.13 2.68 3.99
CA ASN A 86 -16.98 1.75 4.73
C ASN A 86 -16.53 0.29 4.56
N ILE A 87 -16.88 -0.54 5.55
CA ILE A 87 -16.61 -1.97 5.54
C ILE A 87 -17.95 -2.70 5.69
N PHE A 88 -18.28 -3.52 4.69
CA PHE A 88 -19.47 -4.35 4.65
C PHE A 88 -19.07 -5.79 4.99
N TYR A 89 -19.13 -6.11 6.29
CA TYR A 89 -18.60 -7.37 6.84
C TYR A 89 -19.35 -8.61 6.36
N GLU A 90 -20.68 -8.53 6.20
CA GLU A 90 -21.48 -9.68 5.74
C GLU A 90 -21.26 -9.96 4.26
N GLU A 91 -21.14 -8.90 3.47
CA GLU A 91 -20.95 -8.94 2.02
C GLU A 91 -19.49 -9.19 1.61
N HIS A 92 -18.57 -9.21 2.58
CA HIS A 92 -17.13 -9.29 2.34
C HIS A 92 -16.63 -8.23 1.33
N SER A 93 -17.14 -7.00 1.43
CA SER A 93 -16.80 -5.89 0.54
C SER A 93 -16.40 -4.59 1.26
N LEU A 94 -15.39 -3.87 0.74
CA LEU A 94 -14.98 -2.56 1.24
C LEU A 94 -15.30 -1.50 0.21
N HIS A 95 -15.82 -0.39 0.68
CA HIS A 95 -15.89 0.84 -0.10
C HIS A 95 -14.66 1.69 0.17
N VAL A 96 -13.87 1.96 -0.87
CA VAL A 96 -12.57 2.61 -0.75
C VAL A 96 -12.33 3.68 -1.80
N VAL A 97 -11.40 4.60 -1.51
CA VAL A 97 -10.89 5.60 -2.44
C VAL A 97 -9.39 5.38 -2.64
N ASP A 98 -8.93 5.43 -3.90
CA ASP A 98 -7.50 5.41 -4.21
C ASP A 98 -6.87 6.76 -3.83
N ARG A 99 -6.13 6.80 -2.72
CA ARG A 99 -5.56 8.03 -2.15
C ARG A 99 -4.66 8.77 -3.15
N GLY A 100 -3.92 8.04 -3.99
CA GLY A 100 -3.09 8.65 -5.01
C GLY A 100 -3.87 9.29 -6.15
N LYS A 101 -5.05 8.75 -6.51
CA LYS A 101 -5.96 9.38 -7.49
C LYS A 101 -6.66 10.60 -6.90
N LEU A 102 -6.98 10.55 -5.61
CA LEU A 102 -7.52 11.70 -4.89
C LEU A 102 -6.51 12.86 -4.83
N GLU A 103 -5.23 12.57 -4.54
CA GLU A 103 -4.18 13.60 -4.58
C GLU A 103 -3.98 14.16 -6.01
N LEU A 104 -4.13 13.33 -7.05
CA LEU A 104 -4.07 13.76 -8.44
C LEU A 104 -5.17 14.79 -8.81
N LEU A 105 -6.38 14.68 -8.26
CA LEU A 105 -7.45 15.68 -8.49
C LEU A 105 -7.07 17.10 -8.09
N HIS A 106 -6.11 17.24 -7.18
CA HIS A 106 -5.60 18.50 -6.66
C HIS A 106 -4.23 18.88 -7.27
N ALA A 107 -3.66 18.04 -8.14
CA ALA A 107 -2.40 18.31 -8.81
C ALA A 107 -2.58 19.34 -9.94
N SER A 108 -2.05 20.55 -9.73
CA SER A 108 -2.12 21.64 -10.69
C SER A 108 -0.82 21.90 -11.46
N SER A 109 0.33 21.43 -10.95
CA SER A 109 1.65 21.71 -11.51
C SER A 109 2.56 20.49 -11.64
N SER A 110 2.33 19.43 -10.87
CA SER A 110 3.07 18.18 -10.97
C SER A 110 2.26 17.02 -10.39
N CYS A 111 2.24 15.91 -11.12
CA CYS A 111 1.69 14.65 -10.64
C CYS A 111 2.77 13.97 -9.82
N GLY A 112 2.92 14.39 -8.55
CA GLY A 112 3.94 13.88 -7.61
C GLY A 112 3.92 12.35 -7.42
N LEU A 113 2.92 11.67 -7.97
CA LEU A 113 2.87 10.23 -8.14
C LEU A 113 2.55 9.87 -9.59
N PRO A 114 3.22 8.85 -10.14
CA PRO A 114 2.89 8.39 -11.48
C PRO A 114 1.45 7.85 -11.55
N MET A 115 0.83 8.02 -12.72
CA MET A 115 -0.55 7.61 -12.97
C MET A 115 -0.62 6.13 -13.31
N TRP A 116 -0.55 5.27 -12.29
CA TRP A 116 -0.65 3.81 -12.49
C TRP A 116 -2.10 3.33 -12.48
N ASN A 117 -2.34 2.20 -13.13
CA ASN A 117 -3.60 1.47 -12.98
C ASN A 117 -3.80 1.11 -11.50
N THR A 118 -5.02 1.29 -11.00
CA THR A 118 -5.33 0.98 -9.59
C THR A 118 -5.14 -0.51 -9.27
N SER A 119 -5.33 -1.40 -10.25
CA SER A 119 -5.06 -2.83 -10.11
C SER A 119 -3.59 -3.15 -9.78
N VAL A 120 -2.63 -2.35 -10.28
CA VAL A 120 -1.21 -2.55 -9.96
C VAL A 120 -0.92 -2.22 -8.50
N LYS A 121 -1.64 -1.26 -7.92
CA LYS A 121 -1.51 -0.90 -6.50
C LYS A 121 -2.03 -1.99 -5.56
N LEU A 122 -2.96 -2.83 -6.02
CA LEU A 122 -3.38 -4.06 -5.32
C LEU A 122 -2.35 -5.18 -5.57
N GLY A 123 -1.83 -5.29 -6.79
CA GLY A 123 -0.85 -6.32 -7.11
C GLY A 123 -1.46 -7.73 -7.19
N PRO A 124 -0.73 -8.68 -7.80
CA PRO A 124 -1.30 -9.95 -8.26
C PRO A 124 -1.61 -10.96 -7.14
N ARG A 125 -1.09 -10.76 -5.93
CA ARG A 125 -1.27 -11.66 -4.78
C ARG A 125 -2.09 -11.04 -3.65
N SER A 126 -2.73 -9.90 -3.91
CA SER A 126 -3.58 -9.28 -2.91
C SER A 126 -4.79 -10.14 -2.60
N TRP A 127 -5.18 -10.09 -1.33
CA TRP A 127 -6.38 -10.70 -0.83
C TRP A 127 -7.64 -9.88 -1.15
N PHE A 128 -7.43 -8.69 -1.72
CA PHE A 128 -8.47 -7.80 -2.21
C PHE A 128 -8.55 -7.88 -3.74
N ARG A 129 -9.78 -7.88 -4.24
CA ARG A 129 -10.09 -7.84 -5.67
C ARG A 129 -11.04 -6.67 -5.93
N ILE A 130 -10.92 -6.06 -7.09
CA ILE A 130 -11.89 -5.05 -7.54
C ILE A 130 -13.22 -5.76 -7.74
N ALA A 131 -14.30 -5.23 -7.17
CA ALA A 131 -15.61 -5.82 -7.33
C ALA A 131 -16.08 -5.71 -8.80
N PRO A 132 -16.76 -6.73 -9.36
CA PRO A 132 -17.20 -6.72 -10.76
C PRO A 132 -18.31 -5.68 -11.04
N VAL A 133 -18.96 -5.17 -9.99
CA VAL A 133 -19.97 -4.10 -10.10
C VAL A 133 -19.36 -2.74 -10.51
N ASN A 134 -18.05 -2.56 -10.32
CA ASN A 134 -17.40 -1.30 -10.67
C ASN A 134 -17.32 -1.09 -12.18
N MET A 135 -17.30 0.18 -12.56
CA MET A 135 -17.09 0.66 -13.93
C MET A 135 -15.64 1.12 -14.11
N ASN A 136 -15.22 1.29 -15.37
CA ASN A 136 -13.92 1.84 -15.69
C ASN A 136 -13.98 3.36 -15.86
N LEU A 137 -13.03 4.06 -15.24
CA LEU A 137 -12.65 5.42 -15.60
C LEU A 137 -11.20 5.38 -16.06
N ILE A 138 -10.94 5.84 -17.28
CA ILE A 138 -9.60 5.89 -17.86
C ILE A 138 -9.13 7.34 -17.84
N LEU A 139 -7.95 7.56 -17.28
CA LEU A 139 -7.28 8.85 -17.30
C LEU A 139 -6.12 8.81 -18.29
N TYR A 140 -6.09 9.75 -19.22
CA TYR A 140 -5.02 9.89 -20.22
C TYR A 140 -4.19 11.12 -19.91
N ASN A 141 -2.90 10.94 -19.70
CA ASN A 141 -1.93 12.02 -19.55
C ASN A 141 -1.21 12.22 -20.89
N CYS A 142 -1.54 13.30 -21.58
CA CYS A 142 -1.05 13.59 -22.93
C CYS A 142 -0.16 14.83 -22.94
N THR A 143 0.75 14.93 -23.90
CA THR A 143 1.27 16.24 -24.31
C THR A 143 0.15 17.07 -24.93
N LYS A 144 0.21 18.41 -24.89
CA LYS A 144 -0.81 19.30 -25.50
C LYS A 144 -1.16 18.93 -26.95
N ALA A 145 -0.15 18.65 -27.77
CA ALA A 145 -0.37 18.28 -29.18
C ALA A 145 -1.07 16.92 -29.31
N ALA A 146 -0.65 15.92 -28.52
CA ALA A 146 -1.30 14.61 -28.49
C ALA A 146 -2.74 14.70 -27.95
N GLY A 147 -2.99 15.52 -26.93
CA GLY A 147 -4.32 15.76 -26.37
C GLY A 147 -5.29 16.35 -27.39
N ALA A 148 -4.85 17.33 -28.18
CA ALA A 148 -5.65 17.89 -29.26
C ALA A 148 -6.00 16.85 -30.34
N ALA A 149 -5.04 15.97 -30.69
CA ALA A 149 -5.28 14.87 -31.62
C ALA A 149 -6.23 13.81 -31.05
N ALA A 150 -6.08 13.47 -29.77
CA ALA A 150 -6.93 12.52 -29.06
C ALA A 150 -8.40 13.01 -29.02
N LEU A 151 -8.64 14.27 -28.67
CA LEU A 151 -9.99 14.88 -28.69
C LEU A 151 -10.61 14.89 -30.10
N ALA A 152 -9.80 15.06 -31.15
CA ALA A 152 -10.30 15.03 -32.52
C ALA A 152 -10.70 13.61 -32.97
N GLN A 153 -9.99 12.59 -32.48
CA GLN A 153 -10.25 11.18 -32.75
C GLN A 153 -11.41 10.62 -31.91
N ASP A 154 -11.51 11.06 -30.66
CA ASP A 154 -12.38 10.50 -29.64
C ASP A 154 -13.20 11.59 -28.94
N ARG A 155 -14.48 11.63 -29.31
CA ARG A 155 -15.44 12.63 -28.81
C ARG A 155 -15.94 12.33 -27.39
N GLU A 156 -15.62 11.17 -26.82
CA GLU A 156 -16.01 10.80 -25.45
C GLU A 156 -14.97 11.23 -24.40
N LEU A 157 -13.80 11.70 -24.84
CA LEU A 157 -12.81 12.29 -23.94
C LEU A 157 -13.30 13.61 -23.38
N VAL A 158 -13.15 13.74 -22.06
CA VAL A 158 -13.41 14.97 -21.33
C VAL A 158 -12.09 15.52 -20.81
N GLN A 159 -11.78 16.77 -21.16
CA GLN A 159 -10.63 17.47 -20.58
C GLN A 159 -10.88 17.73 -19.09
N THR A 160 -9.94 17.33 -18.25
CA THR A 160 -10.03 17.54 -16.79
C THR A 160 -9.27 18.80 -16.37
N ARG A 161 -9.42 19.20 -15.10
CA ARG A 161 -8.61 20.27 -14.51
C ARG A 161 -7.19 19.84 -14.10
N MET A 162 -6.90 18.54 -14.14
CA MET A 162 -5.64 17.97 -13.64
C MET A 162 -4.49 18.23 -14.63
N ARG A 163 -3.29 18.53 -14.11
CA ARG A 163 -2.08 18.75 -14.92
C ARG A 163 -0.86 18.09 -14.30
N CYS A 164 -0.07 17.43 -15.14
CA CYS A 164 1.18 16.76 -14.75
C CYS A 164 2.40 17.52 -15.29
N GLY A 165 2.47 18.83 -15.06
CA GLY A 165 3.46 19.73 -15.66
C GLY A 165 2.84 20.75 -16.62
N ASP A 166 3.65 21.71 -17.08
CA ASP A 166 3.18 22.85 -17.88
C ASP A 166 2.76 22.47 -19.32
N GLU A 167 3.21 21.31 -19.80
CA GLU A 167 2.99 20.83 -21.17
C GLU A 167 2.09 19.59 -21.26
N SER A 168 1.54 19.14 -20.13
CA SER A 168 0.66 17.97 -20.10
C SER A 168 -0.77 18.32 -19.75
N GLU A 169 -1.69 17.60 -20.39
CA GLU A 169 -3.12 17.71 -20.20
C GLU A 169 -3.68 16.33 -19.87
N VAL A 170 -4.51 16.27 -18.83
CA VAL A 170 -5.16 15.03 -18.41
C VAL A 170 -6.60 15.01 -18.90
N PHE A 171 -6.97 13.93 -19.58
CA PHE A 171 -8.32 13.66 -20.06
C PHE A 171 -8.93 12.47 -19.31
N ALA A 172 -10.24 12.45 -19.20
CA ALA A 172 -11.01 11.34 -18.64
C ALA A 172 -11.91 10.73 -19.71
N ARG A 173 -12.01 9.40 -19.72
CA ARG A 173 -12.95 8.65 -20.55
C ARG A 173 -13.71 7.65 -19.68
N ALA A 174 -15.02 7.59 -19.87
CA ALA A 174 -15.87 6.57 -19.27
C ALA A 174 -15.68 5.25 -20.02
N GLY A 175 -15.57 4.15 -19.28
CA GLY A 175 -15.53 2.81 -19.83
C GLY A 175 -16.66 1.94 -19.30
N GLY A 176 -16.83 0.76 -19.90
CA GLY A 176 -17.78 -0.25 -19.45
C GLY A 176 -17.41 -0.87 -18.10
N ARG A 177 -18.06 -1.99 -17.77
CA ARG A 177 -17.79 -2.76 -16.54
C ARG A 177 -16.31 -3.16 -16.45
N TYR A 178 -15.78 -3.14 -15.22
CA TYR A 178 -14.34 -3.23 -14.98
C TYR A 178 -13.66 -4.42 -15.65
N TYR A 179 -14.25 -5.61 -15.57
CA TYR A 179 -13.70 -6.85 -16.13
C TYR A 179 -14.24 -7.25 -17.50
N GLU A 180 -15.34 -6.66 -17.95
CA GLU A 180 -16.01 -7.07 -19.18
C GLU A 180 -15.56 -6.27 -20.39
N THR A 181 -15.09 -5.04 -20.17
CA THR A 181 -14.60 -4.22 -21.28
C THR A 181 -13.15 -4.57 -21.61
N THR A 182 -12.93 -5.00 -22.85
CA THR A 182 -11.62 -4.91 -23.50
C THR A 182 -11.44 -3.57 -24.20
N ASP A 183 -12.52 -2.82 -24.35
CA ASP A 183 -12.52 -1.50 -24.96
C ASP A 183 -12.31 -0.43 -23.90
N TYR A 184 -11.06 0.00 -23.78
CA TYR A 184 -10.68 1.13 -22.94
C TYR A 184 -10.76 2.46 -23.71
N GLY A 185 -11.36 2.50 -24.90
CA GLY A 185 -11.33 3.67 -25.79
C GLY A 185 -10.07 3.75 -26.66
N GLY A 186 -9.28 2.66 -26.71
CA GLY A 186 -8.00 2.62 -27.42
C GLY A 186 -6.88 3.38 -26.72
N GLY A 187 -5.64 3.11 -27.16
CA GLY A 187 -4.50 3.94 -26.79
C GLY A 187 -4.45 5.16 -27.70
N HIS A 188 -4.23 6.35 -27.14
CA HIS A 188 -3.93 7.54 -27.91
C HIS A 188 -2.41 7.71 -28.01
N GLU A 189 -1.90 7.89 -29.23
CA GLU A 189 -0.47 8.07 -29.45
C GLU A 189 0.02 9.33 -28.73
N GLY A 190 1.12 9.21 -27.98
CA GLY A 190 1.66 10.32 -27.19
C GLY A 190 0.90 10.59 -25.87
N CYS A 191 0.04 9.65 -25.44
CA CYS A 191 -0.64 9.70 -24.15
C CYS A 191 -0.36 8.44 -23.32
N ASP A 192 -0.10 8.62 -22.02
CA ASP A 192 -0.07 7.54 -21.05
C ASP A 192 -1.46 7.32 -20.46
N ALA A 193 -1.92 6.06 -20.37
CA ALA A 193 -3.25 5.73 -19.86
C ALA A 193 -3.20 5.06 -18.49
N ALA A 194 -4.15 5.43 -17.62
CA ALA A 194 -4.32 4.84 -16.31
C ALA A 194 -5.79 4.49 -16.05
N VAL A 195 -6.07 3.20 -15.85
CA VAL A 195 -7.41 2.69 -15.56
C VAL A 195 -7.65 2.63 -14.06
N MET A 196 -8.77 3.16 -13.61
CA MET A 196 -9.24 3.03 -12.24
C MET A 196 -10.71 2.60 -12.16
N PRO A 197 -11.04 1.74 -11.19
CA PRO A 197 -12.44 1.41 -10.90
C PRO A 197 -13.16 2.59 -10.25
N VAL A 198 -14.43 2.75 -10.58
CA VAL A 198 -15.35 3.73 -9.98
C VAL A 198 -16.74 3.11 -9.81
N LEU A 199 -17.53 3.62 -8.88
CA LEU A 199 -18.94 3.24 -8.77
C LEU A 199 -19.75 3.83 -9.93
N GLY A 200 -20.52 2.96 -10.60
CA GLY A 200 -21.50 3.37 -11.60
C GLY A 200 -22.85 3.72 -10.99
N THR A 201 -23.72 4.27 -11.83
CA THR A 201 -25.15 4.35 -11.53
C THR A 201 -25.77 2.96 -11.45
N TRP A 202 -27.01 2.86 -10.97
CA TRP A 202 -27.75 1.59 -10.95
C TRP A 202 -27.89 0.94 -12.33
N ALA A 203 -27.88 1.75 -13.40
CA ALA A 203 -27.89 1.27 -14.79
C ALA A 203 -26.55 0.65 -15.23
N GLY A 204 -25.49 0.75 -14.42
CA GLY A 204 -24.15 0.28 -14.79
C GLY A 204 -23.48 1.22 -15.80
N GLU A 205 -23.68 2.53 -15.63
CA GLU A 205 -23.11 3.57 -16.50
C GLU A 205 -22.42 4.64 -15.67
N VAL A 206 -21.38 5.26 -16.25
CA VAL A 206 -20.64 6.40 -15.68
C VAL A 206 -20.45 7.47 -16.73
N ASN A 207 -20.42 8.73 -16.31
CA ASN A 207 -20.15 9.87 -17.17
C ASN A 207 -18.77 10.45 -16.85
N ALA A 208 -17.90 10.56 -17.85
CA ALA A 208 -16.55 11.11 -17.69
C ALA A 208 -16.55 12.56 -17.21
N SER A 209 -17.60 13.34 -17.49
CA SER A 209 -17.72 14.73 -16.99
C SER A 209 -17.76 14.81 -15.47
N ASP A 210 -18.20 13.74 -14.80
CA ASP A 210 -18.33 13.67 -13.36
C ASP A 210 -17.06 13.13 -12.68
N TYR A 211 -15.91 13.15 -13.37
CA TYR A 211 -14.66 12.53 -12.93
C TYR A 211 -14.25 12.90 -11.50
N GLU A 212 -14.46 14.15 -11.05
CA GLU A 212 -14.10 14.58 -9.69
C GLU A 212 -14.89 13.81 -8.64
N ARG A 213 -16.20 13.68 -8.88
CA ARG A 213 -17.10 12.94 -8.02
C ARG A 213 -16.79 11.45 -8.12
N LEU A 214 -16.62 10.89 -9.32
CA LEU A 214 -16.32 9.47 -9.50
C LEU A 214 -15.03 9.05 -8.77
N ILE A 215 -13.98 9.86 -8.86
CA ILE A 215 -12.72 9.61 -8.16
C ILE A 215 -12.89 9.74 -6.64
N SER A 216 -13.65 10.74 -6.17
CA SER A 216 -13.86 10.98 -4.74
C SER A 216 -14.81 9.97 -4.09
N ASP A 217 -15.85 9.55 -4.82
CA ASP A 217 -16.81 8.53 -4.39
C ASP A 217 -16.14 7.15 -4.35
N GLY A 218 -15.08 6.91 -5.13
CA GLY A 218 -14.30 5.68 -5.05
C GLY A 218 -14.98 4.46 -5.64
N PHE A 219 -14.67 3.27 -5.10
CA PHE A 219 -15.05 1.98 -5.68
C PHE A 219 -15.11 0.86 -4.63
N LEU A 220 -15.68 -0.27 -5.02
CA LEU A 220 -15.78 -1.45 -4.16
C LEU A 220 -14.62 -2.44 -4.37
N LEU A 221 -14.02 -2.88 -3.28
CA LEU A 221 -13.19 -4.07 -3.21
C LEU A 221 -13.99 -5.22 -2.59
N THR A 222 -13.66 -6.45 -2.96
CA THR A 222 -14.08 -7.65 -2.23
C THR A 222 -12.84 -8.30 -1.62
N TRP A 223 -12.96 -8.87 -0.43
CA TRP A 223 -11.89 -9.69 0.15
C TRP A 223 -12.31 -11.13 0.30
N GLN A 224 -11.33 -12.03 0.28
CA GLN A 224 -11.54 -13.41 0.71
C GLN A 224 -11.19 -13.52 2.18
N SER A 225 -12.05 -14.18 2.96
CA SER A 225 -11.70 -14.54 4.33
C SER A 225 -10.43 -15.39 4.31
N PRO A 226 -9.53 -15.23 5.30
CA PRO A 226 -8.47 -16.20 5.50
C PRO A 226 -9.07 -17.59 5.57
N PRO A 227 -8.48 -18.60 4.89
CA PRO A 227 -8.85 -19.96 5.20
C PRO A 227 -8.72 -20.11 6.70
N THR A 228 -9.77 -20.60 7.36
CA THR A 228 -9.79 -20.94 8.78
C THR A 228 -8.89 -22.16 9.00
N GLY A 229 -7.61 -22.02 8.68
CA GLY A 229 -6.55 -22.92 9.08
C GLY A 229 -6.13 -22.47 10.47
N ASN A 230 -6.26 -23.37 11.45
CA ASN A 230 -5.62 -23.21 12.74
C ASN A 230 -4.19 -22.70 12.52
N PHE A 231 -3.94 -21.43 12.87
CA PHE A 231 -2.59 -20.90 12.95
C PHE A 231 -1.92 -21.56 14.15
N THR A 232 -1.54 -22.83 14.00
CA THR A 232 -0.50 -23.41 14.83
C THR A 232 0.75 -22.62 14.52
N ARG A 233 1.03 -21.67 15.42
CA ARG A 233 2.22 -20.83 15.49
C ARG A 233 3.45 -21.72 15.33
N GLN A 234 3.98 -21.86 14.10
CA GLN A 234 5.36 -22.32 13.94
C GLN A 234 6.26 -21.19 14.41
N ILE A 235 6.63 -21.27 15.69
CA ILE A 235 7.79 -20.56 16.22
C ILE A 235 8.99 -21.16 15.50
N LYS A 236 9.41 -20.58 14.37
CA LYS A 236 10.78 -20.80 13.87
C LYS A 236 11.71 -20.03 14.80
N SER A 237 12.16 -20.70 15.87
CA SER A 237 13.32 -20.26 16.63
C SER A 237 14.56 -20.47 15.76
N SER A 238 14.93 -19.50 14.94
CA SER A 238 16.26 -19.46 14.34
C SER A 238 17.25 -18.91 15.36
N PHE A 239 17.53 -19.67 16.41
CA PHE A 239 18.72 -19.49 17.24
C PHE A 239 19.80 -20.38 16.66
N HIS A 240 20.56 -19.86 15.70
CA HIS A 240 21.72 -20.55 15.16
C HIS A 240 22.87 -20.38 16.14
N GLN A 241 22.95 -21.30 17.10
CA GLN A 241 24.02 -21.39 18.08
C GLN A 241 25.28 -21.89 17.38
N ARG A 242 26.08 -20.97 16.85
CA ARG A 242 27.43 -21.28 16.32
C ARG A 242 28.38 -21.38 17.51
N SER A 243 28.54 -22.58 18.05
CA SER A 243 29.61 -22.93 18.97
C SER A 243 30.95 -22.90 18.23
N TRP A 244 31.86 -22.03 18.65
CA TRP A 244 33.25 -22.07 18.24
C TRP A 244 33.95 -23.23 18.95
N GLN A 245 34.23 -24.33 18.23
CA GLN A 245 35.22 -25.31 18.66
C GLN A 245 36.57 -24.95 18.02
N THR A 246 37.50 -24.50 18.85
CA THR A 246 38.91 -24.36 18.50
C THR A 246 39.56 -25.74 18.47
N ARG A 247 40.09 -26.14 17.30
CA ARG A 247 41.08 -27.23 17.20
C ARG A 247 42.13 -26.90 16.14
N THR A 248 43.22 -26.31 16.65
CA THR A 248 44.62 -26.49 16.24
C THR A 248 44.91 -27.17 14.89
N GLY A 249 45.67 -26.47 14.03
CA GLY A 249 46.91 -27.05 13.45
C GLY A 249 46.99 -27.25 11.93
N ARG A 250 47.72 -26.32 11.28
CA ARG A 250 48.59 -26.46 10.09
C ARG A 250 47.99 -26.64 8.67
N ALA A 251 48.05 -25.51 7.94
CA ALA A 251 48.65 -25.26 6.62
C ALA A 251 48.55 -26.34 5.52
N PHE A 252 48.03 -25.97 4.34
CA PHE A 252 48.81 -25.67 3.13
C PHE A 252 47.93 -24.95 2.09
N ALA A 253 48.57 -24.04 1.34
CA ALA A 253 48.00 -23.13 0.36
C ALA A 253 47.49 -23.84 -0.91
N TRP A 254 46.52 -23.22 -1.61
CA TRP A 254 46.62 -22.84 -3.03
C TRP A 254 45.60 -21.74 -3.36
N ILE A 255 46.06 -20.75 -4.11
CA ILE A 255 45.35 -19.54 -4.55
C ILE A 255 44.55 -19.86 -5.83
N SER A 256 43.29 -19.39 -5.93
CA SER A 256 42.82 -18.52 -7.03
C SER A 256 41.29 -18.51 -7.19
N LEU A 257 40.77 -17.27 -7.14
CA LEU A 257 39.69 -16.72 -7.98
C LEU A 257 38.25 -17.22 -7.77
N ILE A 258 37.41 -16.36 -7.18
CA ILE A 258 36.31 -15.61 -7.84
C ILE A 258 35.62 -14.72 -6.77
N ARG A 259 35.66 -13.39 -6.96
CA ARG A 259 34.78 -12.39 -6.31
C ARG A 259 33.66 -12.06 -7.30
N PRO A 260 32.41 -11.84 -6.84
CA PRO A 260 31.95 -10.46 -6.53
C PRO A 260 31.14 -10.42 -5.22
N SER A 261 31.45 -9.57 -4.23
CA SER A 261 31.20 -8.12 -4.14
C SER A 261 29.71 -7.72 -4.18
N TYR A 262 29.07 -7.71 -3.01
CA TYR A 262 27.82 -6.97 -2.72
C TYR A 262 27.97 -6.28 -1.35
N GLN A 263 28.25 -4.98 -1.36
CA GLN A 263 28.09 -4.03 -0.23
C GLN A 263 27.63 -2.72 -0.88
N SER A 264 26.35 -2.39 -0.76
CA SER A 264 25.79 -1.58 0.33
C SER A 264 26.23 -0.11 0.22
N TRP A 265 25.45 0.65 -0.54
CA TRP A 265 25.48 2.11 -0.53
C TRP A 265 24.57 2.63 0.59
N HIS A 266 25.20 3.09 1.68
CA HIS A 266 24.63 4.06 2.61
C HIS A 266 25.78 4.92 3.14
N SER A 267 26.07 6.00 2.44
CA SER A 267 26.66 7.23 2.99
C SER A 267 26.79 8.22 1.84
N LEU A 268 26.10 9.36 1.94
CA LEU A 268 26.42 10.67 1.35
C LEU A 268 25.22 11.61 1.54
N ILE A 269 24.94 11.95 2.79
CA ILE A 269 24.50 13.31 3.15
C ILE A 269 25.53 13.76 4.18
N GLU A 270 26.44 14.63 3.78
CA GLU A 270 26.89 15.81 4.56
C GLU A 270 28.00 16.56 3.78
N ASP A 271 27.78 17.87 3.72
CA ASP A 271 28.76 18.96 3.68
C ASP A 271 29.64 19.19 2.44
N LYS A 272 29.13 20.07 1.56
CA LYS A 272 29.97 21.08 0.89
C LYS A 272 30.05 22.33 1.78
N ALA A 273 31.07 22.38 2.64
CA ALA A 273 31.58 23.62 3.21
C ALA A 273 32.83 24.05 2.43
N ILE A 274 32.81 25.27 1.93
CA ILE A 274 33.86 25.94 1.16
C ILE A 274 34.97 26.40 2.12
N ASP A 275 36.20 26.00 1.85
CA ASP A 275 37.39 26.34 2.64
C ASP A 275 37.95 27.73 2.23
N PRO A 276 38.14 28.68 3.17
CA PRO A 276 38.75 29.98 2.90
C PRO A 276 40.18 30.05 3.47
N LYS A 277 41.20 30.04 2.60
CA LYS A 277 42.47 30.79 2.74
C LYS A 277 43.47 30.41 1.63
N SER A 278 43.55 31.25 0.60
CA SER A 278 44.85 31.70 0.08
C SER A 278 44.67 32.99 -0.72
N SER A 279 45.71 33.83 -0.70
CA SER A 279 45.90 35.12 -1.39
C SER A 279 45.16 36.37 -0.88
N LEU A 280 45.80 37.07 0.06
CA LEU A 280 45.93 38.54 0.01
C LEU A 280 46.56 38.93 -1.34
N VAL A 281 46.10 40.02 -1.98
CA VAL A 281 46.82 41.30 -2.19
C VAL A 281 45.89 42.30 -2.91
N MET A 282 45.52 43.33 -2.14
CA MET A 282 45.32 44.76 -2.41
C MET A 282 44.81 45.36 -3.74
N ALA A 283 44.03 46.43 -3.50
CA ALA A 283 43.92 47.74 -4.17
C ALA A 283 42.87 47.85 -5.29
N ASN A 284 41.68 48.40 -5.02
CA ASN A 284 41.37 49.83 -4.85
C ASN A 284 41.56 50.63 -6.14
N GLN A 285 40.46 51.01 -6.81
CA GLN A 285 40.23 52.38 -7.26
C GLN A 285 38.87 52.56 -7.98
N ARG A 286 38.07 53.45 -7.37
CA ARG A 286 37.03 54.33 -7.91
C ARG A 286 35.75 53.75 -8.47
#